data_AF-A0A2S4VLM3-F1
#
_entry.id   AF-A0A2S4VLM3-F1
#
_cell.length_a   1.000
_cell.length_b   1.000
_cell.length_c   1.000
_cell.angle_alpha   90.00
_cell.angle_beta   90.00
_cell.angle_gamma   90.00
#
_symmetry.space_group_name_H-M   'P 1'
#
loop_
_entity.id
_entity.type
_entity.pdbx_description
1 polymer ?
#
loop_
_entity_poly.entity_id
_entity_poly.type
_entity_poly.pdbx_seq_one_letter_code
_entity_poly.pdbx_strand_id
1 'polypeptide(L)'
;MCTNDMACLANTQTNIVCKLKDIMNYMASFQRSPRGAHATTFRLFTETANRIKTYFQHCIFIIHLYILPLIANTDSFSTQDHFKNWLLTWNTQFTLAHHNFLHEVNTFLSPSS
;
A
#
# COMPACT_ATOMS: atom_id res chain seq x y z
N MET A 1 10.64 21.23 -2.35
CA MET A 1 9.90 20.15 -3.01
C MET A 1 10.34 20.14 -4.47
N CYS A 2 11.07 19.12 -4.93
CA CYS A 2 11.51 19.08 -6.33
C CYS A 2 10.34 18.64 -7.22
N THR A 3 10.33 19.04 -8.48
CA THR A 3 9.28 18.71 -9.46
C THR A 3 9.04 17.20 -9.57
N ASN A 4 10.12 16.41 -9.39
CA ASN A 4 10.08 14.95 -9.38
C ASN A 4 9.27 14.36 -8.21
N ASP A 5 9.30 14.98 -7.03
CA ASP A 5 8.58 14.49 -5.85
C ASP A 5 7.07 14.73 -5.98
N MET A 6 6.68 15.86 -6.58
CA MET A 6 5.26 16.15 -6.89
C MET A 6 4.72 15.24 -8.00
N ALA A 7 5.50 15.03 -9.06
CA ALA A 7 5.12 14.08 -10.11
C ALA A 7 5.03 12.65 -9.57
N CYS A 8 5.93 12.29 -8.65
CA CYS A 8 5.87 11.01 -7.94
C CYS A 8 4.56 10.90 -7.13
N LEU A 9 4.21 11.89 -6.32
CA LEU A 9 2.98 11.89 -5.52
C LEU A 9 1.72 11.74 -6.38
N ALA A 10 1.61 12.54 -7.45
CA ALA A 10 0.48 12.49 -8.38
C ALA A 10 0.36 11.13 -9.09
N ASN A 11 1.50 10.58 -9.53
CA ASN A 11 1.51 9.24 -10.14
C ASN A 11 1.25 8.13 -9.12
N THR A 12 1.56 8.34 -7.83
CA THR A 12 1.43 7.30 -6.82
C THR A 12 -0.04 6.95 -6.54
N GLN A 13 -0.96 7.92 -6.56
CA GLN A 13 -2.39 7.65 -6.43
C GLN A 13 -2.89 6.76 -7.59
N THR A 14 -2.54 7.10 -8.83
CA THR A 14 -2.87 6.29 -10.01
C THR A 14 -2.23 4.91 -9.94
N ASN A 15 -0.98 4.82 -9.48
CA ASN A 15 -0.26 3.56 -9.32
C ASN A 15 -0.91 2.65 -8.27
N ILE A 16 -1.31 3.17 -7.11
CA ILE A 16 -1.98 2.40 -6.06
C ILE A 16 -3.33 1.86 -6.57
N VAL A 17 -4.17 2.70 -7.17
CA VAL A 17 -5.48 2.29 -7.68
C VAL A 17 -5.34 1.25 -8.79
N CYS A 18 -4.42 1.45 -9.74
CA CYS A 18 -4.16 0.46 -10.79
C CYS A 18 -3.65 -0.87 -10.22
N LYS A 19 -2.76 -0.84 -9.21
CA LYS A 19 -2.24 -2.07 -8.58
C LYS A 19 -3.28 -2.80 -7.75
N LEU A 20 -4.21 -2.08 -7.10
CA LEU A 20 -5.36 -2.70 -6.44
C LEU A 20 -6.29 -3.37 -7.46
N LYS A 21 -6.50 -2.77 -8.63
CA LYS A 21 -7.22 -3.41 -9.74
C LYS A 21 -6.50 -4.66 -10.24
N ASP A 22 -5.17 -4.62 -10.35
CA ASP A 22 -4.38 -5.80 -10.70
C ASP A 22 -4.61 -6.95 -9.69
N ILE A 23 -4.55 -6.66 -8.38
CA ILE A 23 -4.86 -7.64 -7.32
C ILE A 23 -6.26 -8.22 -7.48
N MET A 24 -7.28 -7.38 -7.72
CA MET A 24 -8.66 -7.85 -7.95
C MET A 24 -8.78 -8.73 -9.19
N ASN A 25 -8.11 -8.36 -10.28
CA ASN A 25 -8.09 -9.15 -11.51
C ASN A 25 -7.40 -10.50 -11.31
N TYR A 26 -6.30 -10.53 -10.56
CA TYR A 26 -5.61 -11.77 -10.20
C TYR A 26 -6.48 -12.66 -9.28
N MET A 27 -7.32 -12.08 -8.41
CA MET A 27 -8.25 -12.87 -7.56
C MET A 27 -9.34 -13.52 -8.41
N ALA A 28 -9.90 -12.76 -9.34
CA ALA A 28 -10.93 -13.25 -10.24
C ALA A 28 -10.39 -14.32 -11.21
N SER A 29 -9.14 -14.23 -11.64
CA SER A 29 -8.51 -15.26 -12.49
C SER A 29 -8.11 -16.49 -11.69
N PHE A 30 -7.63 -16.31 -10.46
CA PHE A 30 -7.28 -17.40 -9.54
C PHE A 30 -8.48 -18.33 -9.28
N GLN A 31 -9.65 -17.75 -8.99
CA GLN A 31 -10.89 -18.51 -8.75
C GLN A 31 -11.34 -19.38 -9.94
N ARG A 32 -10.85 -19.09 -11.16
CA ARG A 32 -11.32 -19.72 -12.40
C ARG A 32 -10.30 -20.70 -13.01
N SER A 33 -9.10 -20.82 -12.46
CA SER A 33 -7.99 -21.50 -13.13
C SER A 33 -7.74 -22.92 -12.60
N PRO A 34 -7.14 -23.85 -13.38
CA PRO A 34 -6.64 -25.14 -12.88
C PRO A 34 -5.42 -24.98 -11.95
N ARG A 35 -5.20 -25.95 -11.05
CA ARG A 35 -4.17 -25.96 -9.97
C ARG A 35 -2.75 -25.56 -10.42
N GLY A 36 -2.38 -25.77 -11.68
CA GLY A 36 -1.05 -25.42 -12.22
C GLY A 36 -0.77 -23.92 -12.44
N ALA A 37 -1.79 -23.07 -12.64
CA ALA A 37 -1.59 -21.62 -12.83
C ALA A 37 -1.53 -20.82 -11.51
N HIS A 38 -1.73 -21.51 -10.38
CA HIS A 38 -1.86 -20.89 -9.07
C HIS A 38 -0.53 -20.30 -8.60
N ALA A 39 0.59 -21.01 -8.75
CA ALA A 39 1.90 -20.55 -8.31
C ALA A 39 2.34 -19.24 -9.01
N THR A 40 2.12 -19.13 -10.33
CA THR A 40 2.40 -17.89 -11.08
C THR A 40 1.50 -16.74 -10.63
N THR A 41 0.21 -17.01 -10.43
CA THR A 41 -0.76 -16.02 -9.97
C THR A 41 -0.41 -15.53 -8.56
N PHE A 42 -0.02 -16.41 -7.65
CA PHE A 42 0.43 -16.07 -6.30
C PHE A 42 1.70 -15.23 -6.28
N ARG A 43 2.69 -15.53 -7.15
CA ARG A 43 3.88 -14.67 -7.27
C ARG A 43 3.48 -13.25 -7.67
N LEU A 44 2.59 -13.10 -8.66
CA LEU A 44 2.09 -11.80 -9.10
C LEU A 44 1.34 -11.07 -7.98
N PHE A 45 0.58 -11.80 -7.15
CA PHE A 45 -0.05 -11.23 -5.95
C PHE A 45 0.94 -10.65 -4.97
N THR A 46 1.93 -11.45 -4.56
CA THR A 46 2.93 -11.05 -3.58
C THR A 46 3.76 -9.85 -4.08
N GLU A 47 4.19 -9.89 -5.34
CA GLU A 47 4.91 -8.77 -5.96
C GLU A 47 4.05 -7.50 -6.01
N THR A 48 2.76 -7.63 -6.35
CA THR A 48 1.86 -6.48 -6.43
C THR A 48 1.57 -5.90 -5.04
N ALA A 49 1.32 -6.75 -4.04
CA ALA A 49 1.12 -6.31 -2.66
C ALA A 49 2.34 -5.56 -2.09
N ASN A 50 3.55 -6.09 -2.34
CA ASN A 50 4.80 -5.43 -1.96
C ASN A 50 4.93 -4.05 -2.62
N ARG A 51 4.62 -3.93 -3.92
CA ARG A 51 4.65 -2.64 -4.63
C ARG A 51 3.67 -1.64 -4.04
N ILE A 52 2.43 -2.06 -3.72
CA ILE A 52 1.45 -1.17 -3.08
C ILE A 52 1.97 -0.68 -1.73
N LYS A 53 2.59 -1.56 -0.92
CA LYS A 53 3.19 -1.15 0.36
C LYS A 53 4.28 -0.10 0.16
N THR A 54 5.20 -0.30 -0.78
CA THR A 54 6.25 0.67 -1.08
C THR A 54 5.67 2.02 -1.51
N TYR A 55 4.68 2.02 -2.41
CA TYR A 55 4.02 3.24 -2.85
C TYR A 55 3.31 3.97 -1.72
N PHE A 56 2.58 3.24 -0.89
CA PHE A 56 1.87 3.80 0.25
C PHE A 56 2.82 4.45 1.27
N GLN A 57 3.91 3.76 1.62
CA GLN A 57 4.92 4.28 2.53
C GLN A 57 5.63 5.52 1.96
N HIS A 58 5.92 5.51 0.65
CA HIS A 58 6.50 6.66 -0.03
C HIS A 58 5.56 7.88 -0.04
N CYS A 59 4.26 7.68 -0.28
CA CYS A 59 3.26 8.73 -0.14
C CYS A 59 3.25 9.34 1.26
N ILE A 60 3.18 8.51 2.30
CA ILE A 60 3.17 8.98 3.68
C ILE A 60 4.42 9.80 3.99
N PHE A 61 5.59 9.33 3.52
CA PHE A 61 6.85 10.04 3.70
C PHE A 61 6.85 11.42 3.03
N ILE A 62 6.39 11.52 1.77
CA ILE A 62 6.27 12.81 1.07
C ILE A 62 5.30 13.74 1.80
N ILE A 63 4.13 13.24 2.22
CA ILE A 63 3.14 14.04 2.96
C ILE A 63 3.76 14.57 4.26
N HIS A 64 4.48 13.70 4.99
CA HIS A 64 5.11 14.08 6.25
C HIS A 64 6.22 15.13 6.07
N LEU A 65 7.04 15.02 5.02
CA LEU A 65 8.15 15.94 4.78
C LEU A 65 7.74 17.28 4.19
N TYR A 66 6.78 17.29 3.26
CA TYR A 66 6.52 18.49 2.44
C TYR A 66 5.15 19.10 2.66
N ILE A 67 4.13 18.31 2.95
CA ILE A 67 2.76 18.81 3.08
C ILE A 67 2.47 19.22 4.51
N LEU A 68 2.84 18.37 5.45
CA LEU A 68 2.55 18.56 6.86
C LEU A 68 3.16 19.85 7.45
N PRO A 69 4.42 20.24 7.12
CA PRO A 69 4.98 21.51 7.63
C PRO A 69 4.30 22.77 7.08
N LEU A 70 3.57 22.66 5.96
CA LEU A 70 2.83 23.78 5.35
C LEU A 70 1.50 24.05 6.04
N ILE A 71 1.01 23.11 6.86
CA ILE A 71 -0.23 23.27 7.60
C ILE A 71 0.02 24.23 8.76
N ALA A 72 -0.71 25.34 8.81
CA ALA A 72 -0.60 26.29 9.91
C ALA A 72 -0.92 25.60 11.24
N ASN A 73 -0.03 25.76 12.23
CA ASN A 73 -0.32 25.33 13.59
C ASN A 73 -1.15 26.43 14.25
N THR A 74 -2.43 26.14 14.50
CA THR A 74 -3.32 27.04 15.24
C THR A 74 -3.11 26.86 16.73
N ASP A 75 -2.98 27.95 17.47
CA ASP A 75 -2.54 28.00 18.88
C ASP A 75 -3.40 27.20 19.88
N SER A 76 -4.58 26.71 19.47
CA SER A 76 -5.50 25.92 20.31
C SER A 76 -5.52 24.41 20.00
N PHE A 77 -5.03 23.99 18.82
CA PHE A 77 -4.97 22.58 18.40
C PHE A 77 -3.85 22.41 17.38
N SER A 78 -2.85 21.58 17.71
CA SER A 78 -1.76 21.26 16.80
C SER A 78 -2.28 20.34 15.68
N THR A 79 -2.86 20.96 14.65
CA THR A 79 -3.37 20.28 13.45
C THR A 79 -2.26 19.42 12.82
N GLN A 80 -1.01 19.87 12.89
CA GLN A 80 0.12 19.05 12.45
C GLN A 80 0.27 17.77 13.27
N ASP A 81 0.23 17.84 14.61
CA ASP A 81 0.41 16.64 15.44
C ASP A 81 -0.76 15.66 15.28
N HIS A 82 -1.97 16.17 15.05
CA HIS A 82 -3.11 15.33 14.67
C HIS A 82 -2.82 14.54 13.38
N PHE A 83 -2.37 15.21 12.31
CA PHE A 83 -2.05 14.55 11.05
C PHE A 83 -0.84 13.63 11.15
N LYS A 84 0.18 13.95 11.97
CA LYS A 84 1.29 13.02 12.26
C LYS A 84 0.79 11.72 12.83
N ASN A 85 -0.04 11.80 13.87
CA ASN A 85 -0.60 10.63 14.54
C ASN A 85 -1.47 9.82 13.58
N TRP A 86 -2.32 10.50 12.80
CA TRP A 86 -3.15 9.86 11.79
C TRP A 86 -2.32 9.11 10.74
N LEU A 87 -1.29 9.75 10.17
CA LEU A 87 -0.38 9.11 9.20
C LEU A 87 0.34 7.90 9.80
N LEU A 88 0.79 7.99 11.06
CA LEU A 88 1.44 6.89 11.76
C LEU A 88 0.48 5.70 11.96
N THR A 89 -0.76 5.97 12.38
CA THR A 89 -1.80 4.96 12.53
C THR A 89 -2.07 4.25 11.20
N TRP A 90 -2.25 4.99 10.11
CA TRP A 90 -2.47 4.41 8.78
C TRP A 90 -1.29 3.60 8.28
N ASN A 91 -0.06 4.06 8.48
CA ASN A 91 1.13 3.28 8.12
C ASN A 91 1.20 1.94 8.88
N THR A 92 0.83 1.97 10.17
CA THR A 92 0.80 0.78 11.02
C THR A 92 -0.27 -0.20 10.55
N GLN A 93 -1.51 0.27 10.38
CA GLN A 93 -2.64 -0.55 9.93
C GLN A 93 -2.38 -1.14 8.54
N PHE A 94 -1.84 -0.36 7.62
CA PHE A 94 -1.50 -0.84 6.28
C PHE A 94 -0.39 -1.90 6.32
N THR A 95 0.63 -1.71 7.17
CA THR A 95 1.71 -2.68 7.35
C THR A 95 1.20 -4.01 7.91
N LEU A 96 0.28 -3.96 8.87
CA LEU A 96 -0.39 -5.14 9.43
C LEU A 96 -1.25 -5.85 8.37
N ALA A 97 -2.07 -5.10 7.63
CA ALA A 97 -2.89 -5.66 6.57
C ALA A 97 -2.05 -6.36 5.49
N HIS A 98 -0.95 -5.75 5.07
CA HIS A 98 0.00 -6.35 4.14
C HIS A 98 0.63 -7.63 4.70
N HIS A 99 1.04 -7.63 5.97
CA HIS A 99 1.62 -8.81 6.61
C HIS A 99 0.61 -9.97 6.67
N ASN A 100 -0.61 -9.69 7.13
CA ASN A 100 -1.67 -10.69 7.19
C ASN A 100 -2.02 -11.21 5.80
N PHE A 101 -2.11 -10.34 4.80
CA PHE A 101 -2.34 -10.73 3.41
C PHE A 101 -1.29 -11.73 2.90
N LEU A 102 0.00 -11.43 3.10
CA LEU A 102 1.08 -12.34 2.69
C LEU A 102 1.09 -13.64 3.49
N HIS A 103 0.75 -13.60 4.78
CA HIS A 103 0.61 -14.79 5.60
C HIS A 103 -0.44 -15.74 5.02
N GLU A 104 -1.64 -15.23 4.74
CA GLU A 104 -2.72 -16.02 4.12
C GLU A 104 -2.32 -16.60 2.77
N VAL A 105 -1.70 -15.78 1.90
CA VAL A 105 -1.17 -16.25 0.59
C VAL A 105 -0.20 -17.42 0.77
N ASN A 106 0.71 -17.36 1.75
CA ASN A 106 1.68 -18.42 1.99
C ASN A 106 1.04 -19.70 2.57
N THR A 107 0.07 -19.55 3.48
CA THR A 107 -0.68 -20.67 4.05
C THR A 107 -1.46 -21.43 2.98
N PHE A 108 -2.05 -20.73 2.00
CA PHE A 108 -2.72 -21.35 0.86
C PHE A 108 -1.77 -22.14 -0.06
N LEU A 109 -0.50 -21.73 -0.18
CA LEU A 109 0.51 -22.38 -1.01
C LEU A 109 1.14 -23.62 -0.34
N SER A 110 1.17 -23.63 0.99
CA SER A 110 1.69 -24.74 1.80
C SER A 110 0.54 -25.36 2.58
N PRO A 111 -0.42 -26.06 1.94
CA PRO A 111 -1.44 -26.76 2.70
C PRO A 111 -0.73 -27.79 3.57
N SER A 112 -0.90 -27.66 4.88
CA SER A 112 -0.34 -28.55 5.89
C SER A 112 -0.54 -30.02 5.46
N SER A 113 0.57 -30.75 5.40
CA SER A 113 0.68 -32.18 5.14
C SER A 113 -0.21 -33.02 6.05
#